data_AF-A0A2E4CB53-F1
#
_entry.id   AF-A0A2E4CB53-F1
#
_cell.length_a   1.000
_cell.length_b   1.000
_cell.length_c   1.000
_cell.angle_alpha   90.00
_cell.angle_beta   90.00
_cell.angle_gamma   90.00
#
_symmetry.space_group_name_H-M   'P 1'
#
loop_
_entity.id
_entity.type
_entity.pdbx_description
1 polymer ?
#
loop_
_entity_poly.entity_id
_entity_poly.type
_entity_poly.pdbx_seq_one_letter_code
_entity_poly.pdbx_strand_id
1 'polypeptide(L)'
;MEDETDTEPNPHPHGGFPAGKVFLSGIAGFILAAAINSGALLADAEQLPDSRSRSVSVAIWSPIEKIASTLKLTWPRNVGDFLLGRNEGEDQVDLRREQIGAVPQPSAEEWPALSLEEPSPTYELDQTTAVASEPVWSSGNPFTIWVLGDSMVQFFGETFVRMAERSSLVAATSEPKLASGLSRPDYFDWPARISDVMTEYDPDAVVLMFGGNDAQNIKTDEGQWLKRFTAEWEEEYRSRIALVMDLATGTEERVVLWVGQPPMRGEGFDSRMKQLNDLYRLEADSRLGVHYLDLQSLFTDENGAYARYLPDSSGKLTDVRLTDGVHLSHWGGEWLSDFLLDEIEKFPGLDGLWGE
;
A
#
# COMPACT_ATOMS: atom_id res chain seq x y z
N MET A 1 -59.60 -71.22 -18.96
CA MET A 1 -58.59 -71.26 -17.88
C MET A 1 -57.51 -70.32 -18.32
N GLU A 2 -57.74 -69.04 -18.07
CA GLU A 2 -56.82 -67.95 -18.36
C GLU A 2 -56.18 -67.59 -17.01
N ASP A 3 -54.86 -67.63 -16.96
CA ASP A 3 -54.06 -67.09 -15.86
C ASP A 3 -52.89 -66.36 -16.51
N GLU A 4 -53.11 -65.07 -16.79
CA GLU A 4 -52.10 -64.13 -17.25
C GLU A 4 -52.31 -62.79 -16.53
N THR A 5 -51.35 -62.50 -15.65
CA THR A 5 -50.71 -61.20 -15.41
C THR A 5 -51.57 -59.93 -15.33
N ASP A 6 -51.60 -59.33 -14.14
CA ASP A 6 -51.44 -57.88 -14.06
C ASP A 6 -50.73 -57.46 -12.77
N THR A 7 -49.45 -57.13 -12.90
CA THR A 7 -48.67 -56.42 -11.88
C THR A 7 -48.93 -54.93 -12.02
N GLU A 8 -49.78 -54.35 -11.18
CA GLU A 8 -49.82 -52.90 -11.02
C GLU A 8 -48.56 -52.42 -10.27
N PRO A 9 -47.79 -51.45 -10.83
CA PRO A 9 -46.74 -50.79 -10.07
C PRO A 9 -47.39 -49.80 -9.11
N ASN A 10 -47.18 -49.99 -7.81
CA ASN A 10 -47.54 -49.03 -6.78
C ASN A 10 -46.82 -47.70 -7.08
N PRO A 11 -47.51 -46.57 -7.31
CA PRO A 11 -46.85 -45.31 -7.63
C PRO A 11 -46.11 -44.82 -6.39
N HIS A 12 -44.79 -44.80 -6.47
CA HIS A 12 -43.97 -44.08 -5.49
C HIS A 12 -44.50 -42.63 -5.43
N PRO A 13 -44.77 -42.08 -4.23
CA PRO A 13 -45.13 -40.67 -4.13
C PRO A 13 -43.90 -39.88 -4.59
N HIS A 14 -44.02 -39.19 -5.73
CA HIS A 14 -43.07 -38.16 -6.12
C HIS A 14 -43.16 -37.04 -5.08
N GLY A 15 -42.40 -37.18 -4.00
CA GLY A 15 -42.19 -36.18 -2.96
C GLY A 15 -41.37 -35.02 -3.52
N GLY A 16 -41.94 -34.27 -4.46
CA GLY A 16 -41.43 -32.96 -4.83
C GLY A 16 -41.74 -31.97 -3.72
N PHE A 17 -40.75 -31.23 -3.24
CA PHE A 17 -41.00 -30.14 -2.31
C PHE A 17 -41.94 -29.11 -2.97
N PRO A 18 -42.95 -28.58 -2.25
CA PRO A 18 -43.80 -27.52 -2.78
C PRO A 18 -42.94 -26.34 -3.24
N ALA A 19 -43.16 -25.84 -4.46
CA ALA A 19 -42.34 -24.79 -5.07
C ALA A 19 -42.14 -23.55 -4.15
N GLY A 20 -43.15 -23.20 -3.34
CA GLY A 20 -43.05 -22.11 -2.37
C GLY A 20 -42.03 -22.36 -1.23
N LYS A 21 -41.86 -23.61 -0.78
CA LYS A 21 -40.84 -23.94 0.23
C LYS A 21 -39.44 -23.84 -0.34
N VAL A 22 -39.25 -24.31 -1.58
CA VAL A 22 -37.97 -24.21 -2.29
C VAL A 22 -37.57 -22.74 -2.50
N PHE A 23 -38.54 -21.90 -2.90
CA PHE A 23 -38.32 -20.47 -3.08
C PHE A 23 -37.94 -19.75 -1.77
N LEU A 24 -38.66 -20.02 -0.67
CA LEU A 24 -38.35 -19.45 0.65
C LEU A 24 -36.98 -19.90 1.17
N SER A 25 -36.63 -21.18 0.99
CA SER A 25 -35.30 -21.68 1.33
C SER A 25 -34.20 -21.02 0.50
N GLY A 26 -34.46 -20.74 -0.78
CA GLY A 26 -33.55 -19.98 -1.64
C GLY A 26 -33.30 -18.55 -1.14
N ILE A 27 -34.37 -17.83 -0.76
CA ILE A 27 -34.25 -16.48 -0.19
C ILE A 27 -33.47 -16.52 1.14
N ALA A 28 -33.80 -17.46 2.03
CA ALA A 28 -33.10 -17.60 3.31
C ALA A 28 -31.61 -17.91 3.11
N GLY A 29 -31.29 -18.80 2.14
CA GLY A 29 -29.92 -19.10 1.76
C GLY A 29 -29.18 -17.88 1.20
N PHE A 30 -29.83 -17.07 0.37
CA PHE A 30 -29.25 -15.84 -0.16
C PHE A 30 -29.00 -14.80 0.95
N ILE A 31 -29.94 -14.60 1.87
CA ILE A 31 -29.77 -13.68 3.01
C ILE A 31 -28.61 -14.14 3.89
N LEU A 32 -28.53 -15.44 4.19
CA LEU A 32 -27.43 -16.00 4.98
C LEU A 32 -26.09 -15.83 4.25
N ALA A 33 -26.04 -16.11 2.95
CA ALA A 33 -24.85 -15.88 2.15
C ALA A 33 -24.45 -14.39 2.15
N ALA A 34 -25.41 -13.47 1.97
CA ALA A 34 -25.13 -12.03 2.03
C ALA A 34 -24.59 -11.60 3.41
N ALA A 35 -25.12 -12.16 4.51
CA ALA A 35 -24.63 -11.88 5.86
C ALA A 35 -23.23 -12.47 6.13
N ILE A 36 -22.93 -13.68 5.65
CA ILE A 36 -21.59 -14.27 5.77
C ILE A 36 -20.57 -13.44 4.99
N ASN A 37 -20.97 -12.91 3.83
CA ASN A 37 -20.09 -12.16 2.93
C ASN A 37 -20.17 -10.63 3.12
N SER A 38 -20.88 -10.14 4.14
CA SER A 38 -21.21 -8.71 4.26
C SER A 38 -19.99 -7.82 4.43
N GLY A 39 -18.94 -8.29 5.12
CA GLY A 39 -17.69 -7.55 5.30
C GLY A 39 -17.00 -7.28 3.96
N ALA A 40 -16.81 -8.34 3.15
CA ALA A 40 -16.22 -8.20 1.82
C ALA A 40 -17.07 -7.34 0.88
N LEU A 41 -18.41 -7.46 0.95
CA LEU A 41 -19.31 -6.63 0.13
C LEU A 41 -19.26 -5.14 0.53
N LEU A 42 -19.08 -4.85 1.83
CA LEU A 42 -18.86 -3.50 2.30
C LEU A 42 -17.49 -2.97 1.86
N ALA A 43 -16.43 -3.77 2.03
CA ALA A 43 -15.08 -3.41 1.59
C ALA A 43 -15.03 -3.10 0.08
N ASP A 44 -15.64 -3.95 -0.76
CA ASP A 44 -15.78 -3.72 -2.20
C ASP A 44 -16.54 -2.43 -2.50
N ALA A 45 -17.62 -2.14 -1.74
CA ALA A 45 -18.39 -0.91 -1.91
C ALA A 45 -17.60 0.33 -1.50
N GLU A 46 -16.77 0.25 -0.46
CA GLU A 46 -15.98 1.36 0.04
C GLU A 46 -14.85 1.75 -0.91
N GLN A 47 -14.25 0.76 -1.60
CA GLN A 47 -13.23 0.90 -2.64
C GLN A 47 -13.71 1.65 -3.89
N LEU A 48 -15.02 1.72 -4.14
CA LEU A 48 -15.55 2.39 -5.33
C LEU A 48 -15.15 3.88 -5.36
N PRO A 49 -14.96 4.47 -6.55
CA PRO A 49 -14.79 5.92 -6.70
C PRO A 49 -16.02 6.69 -6.18
N ASP A 50 -15.82 7.96 -5.80
CA ASP A 50 -16.93 8.85 -5.45
C ASP A 50 -18.03 8.83 -6.53
N SER A 51 -19.21 8.36 -6.14
CA SER A 51 -20.34 8.14 -7.03
C SER A 51 -21.63 7.90 -6.24
N ARG A 52 -22.79 8.15 -6.87
CA ARG A 52 -24.09 7.82 -6.27
C ARG A 52 -24.23 6.32 -6.00
N SER A 53 -23.72 5.48 -6.90
CA SER A 53 -23.71 4.03 -6.75
C SER A 53 -22.95 3.58 -5.52
N ARG A 54 -21.79 4.20 -5.26
CA ARG A 54 -21.03 3.96 -4.03
C ARG A 54 -21.85 4.32 -2.81
N SER A 55 -22.35 5.55 -2.73
CA SER A 55 -23.09 6.02 -1.55
C SER A 55 -24.31 5.15 -1.23
N VAL A 56 -25.03 4.67 -2.25
CA VAL A 56 -26.13 3.72 -2.08
C VAL A 56 -25.63 2.35 -1.62
N SER A 57 -24.55 1.84 -2.23
CA SER A 57 -24.01 0.52 -1.88
C SER A 57 -23.49 0.48 -0.44
N VAL A 58 -22.72 1.49 -0.02
CA VAL A 58 -22.25 1.63 1.36
C VAL A 58 -23.45 1.75 2.31
N ALA A 59 -24.46 2.59 2.01
CA ALA A 59 -25.66 2.72 2.84
C ALA A 59 -26.48 1.42 2.99
N ILE A 60 -26.40 0.52 2.02
CA ILE A 60 -27.03 -0.82 2.08
C ILE A 60 -26.17 -1.78 2.90
N TRP A 61 -24.87 -1.85 2.63
CA TRP A 61 -24.00 -2.86 3.22
C TRP A 61 -23.57 -2.54 4.65
N SER A 62 -23.34 -1.28 5.01
CA SER A 62 -22.93 -0.91 6.38
C SER A 62 -23.88 -1.40 7.47
N PRO A 63 -25.22 -1.23 7.39
CA PRO A 63 -26.12 -1.77 8.43
C PRO A 63 -26.17 -3.30 8.41
N ILE A 64 -26.05 -3.95 7.25
CA ILE A 64 -26.06 -5.41 7.13
C ILE A 64 -24.80 -5.99 7.76
N GLU A 65 -23.63 -5.44 7.43
CA GLU A 65 -22.35 -5.83 8.00
C GLU A 65 -22.38 -5.67 9.51
N LYS A 66 -22.79 -4.51 10.03
CA LYS A 66 -22.85 -4.26 11.48
C LYS A 66 -23.71 -5.29 12.21
N ILE A 67 -24.87 -5.66 11.65
CA ILE A 67 -25.73 -6.69 12.24
C ILE A 67 -25.07 -8.07 12.15
N ALA A 68 -24.53 -8.42 10.98
CA ALA A 68 -23.94 -9.72 10.73
C ALA A 68 -22.69 -9.97 11.60
N SER A 69 -21.79 -8.99 11.70
CA SER A 69 -20.60 -9.08 12.55
C SER A 69 -20.94 -9.10 14.03
N THR A 70 -21.93 -8.29 14.47
CA THR A 70 -22.45 -8.35 15.85
C THR A 70 -23.00 -9.74 16.19
N LEU A 71 -23.68 -10.39 15.24
CA LEU A 71 -24.19 -11.76 15.37
C LEU A 71 -23.13 -12.84 15.08
N LYS A 72 -21.88 -12.47 14.79
CA LYS A 72 -20.77 -13.35 14.40
C LYS A 72 -21.06 -14.23 13.17
N LEU A 73 -21.96 -13.78 12.29
CA LEU A 73 -22.29 -14.47 11.05
C LEU A 73 -21.14 -14.40 10.02
N THR A 74 -20.25 -13.43 10.15
CA THR A 74 -19.07 -13.25 9.29
C THR A 74 -17.91 -14.19 9.63
N TRP A 75 -17.92 -14.82 10.82
CA TRP A 75 -16.82 -15.67 11.31
C TRP A 75 -16.37 -16.77 10.32
N PRO A 76 -17.27 -17.52 9.65
CA PRO A 76 -16.83 -18.56 8.71
C PRO A 76 -15.99 -18.01 7.56
N ARG A 77 -16.33 -16.81 7.06
CA ARG A 77 -15.56 -16.16 6.00
C ARG A 77 -14.23 -15.67 6.52
N ASN A 78 -14.20 -15.01 7.69
CA ASN A 78 -12.96 -14.50 8.29
C ASN A 78 -11.93 -15.63 8.55
N VAL A 79 -12.38 -16.81 9.00
CA VAL A 79 -11.50 -17.98 9.14
C VAL A 79 -10.98 -18.47 7.79
N GLY A 80 -11.84 -18.50 6.78
CA GLY A 80 -11.44 -18.85 5.41
C GLY A 80 -10.39 -17.88 4.86
N ASP A 81 -10.59 -16.59 5.05
CA ASP A 81 -9.69 -15.54 4.60
C ASP A 81 -8.34 -15.61 5.36
N PHE A 82 -8.36 -15.84 6.67
CA PHE A 82 -7.16 -16.11 7.48
C PHE A 82 -6.34 -17.30 6.97
N LEU A 83 -7.00 -18.45 6.72
CA LEU A 83 -6.34 -19.65 6.21
C LEU A 83 -5.75 -19.45 4.80
N LEU A 84 -6.30 -18.52 4.02
CA LEU A 84 -5.84 -18.17 2.69
C LEU A 84 -4.81 -17.03 2.69
N GLY A 85 -4.42 -16.51 3.86
CA GLY A 85 -3.49 -15.38 3.98
C GLY A 85 -4.09 -14.06 3.46
N ARG A 86 -5.41 -13.92 3.46
CA ARG A 86 -6.15 -12.74 2.99
C ARG A 86 -6.63 -11.84 4.13
N ASN A 87 -5.85 -11.73 5.21
CA ASN A 87 -6.23 -10.88 6.33
C ASN A 87 -6.16 -9.40 5.92
N GLU A 88 -7.28 -8.69 6.01
CA GLU A 88 -7.32 -7.23 6.01
C GLU A 88 -6.91 -6.73 7.40
N GLY A 89 -5.60 -6.57 7.62
CA GLY A 89 -5.01 -6.04 8.84
C GLY A 89 -4.02 -7.00 9.49
N GLU A 90 -2.78 -6.52 9.64
CA GLU A 90 -1.67 -7.08 10.44
C GLU A 90 -1.36 -8.57 10.17
N ASP A 91 -0.50 -8.83 9.18
CA ASP A 91 0.77 -9.54 9.41
C ASP A 91 1.48 -9.80 8.07
N GLN A 92 2.73 -9.37 8.02
CA GLN A 92 3.72 -9.78 7.03
C GLN A 92 3.78 -11.31 6.97
N VAL A 93 3.91 -11.86 5.75
CA VAL A 93 4.19 -13.28 5.56
C VAL A 93 5.65 -13.52 5.98
N ASP A 94 5.88 -13.74 7.26
CA ASP A 94 7.20 -14.07 7.82
C ASP A 94 7.49 -15.56 7.55
N LEU A 95 8.16 -15.85 6.43
CA LEU A 95 8.69 -17.19 6.14
C LEU A 95 9.96 -17.44 6.98
N ARG A 96 9.80 -17.51 8.30
CA ARG A 96 10.86 -17.94 9.22
C ARG A 96 11.18 -19.42 9.03
N ARG A 97 12.32 -19.68 8.41
CA ARG A 97 13.01 -20.98 8.44
C ARG A 97 13.50 -21.24 9.87
N GLU A 98 12.96 -22.26 10.53
CA GLU A 98 13.47 -22.77 11.81
C GLU A 98 14.95 -23.13 11.70
N GLN A 99 15.77 -22.56 12.59
CA GLN A 99 17.11 -23.09 12.86
C GLN A 99 17.27 -23.32 14.37
N ILE A 100 17.43 -24.59 14.70
CA ILE A 100 17.57 -25.14 16.05
C ILE A 100 19.04 -24.97 16.52
N GLY A 101 19.28 -24.54 17.77
CA GLY A 101 20.57 -24.75 18.45
C GLY A 101 20.95 -23.88 19.65
N ALA A 102 20.54 -24.30 20.87
CA ALA A 102 21.20 -24.27 22.21
C ALA A 102 21.94 -23.01 22.81
N VAL A 103 21.32 -22.35 23.81
CA VAL A 103 21.63 -22.17 25.29
C VAL A 103 23.12 -22.25 25.77
N PRO A 104 23.66 -21.53 26.81
CA PRO A 104 23.05 -20.81 27.98
C PRO A 104 23.60 -19.40 28.40
N GLN A 105 22.90 -18.80 29.39
CA GLN A 105 23.18 -17.58 30.19
C GLN A 105 24.57 -17.47 30.86
N PRO A 106 24.92 -16.25 31.38
CA PRO A 106 25.09 -16.14 32.83
C PRO A 106 24.47 -14.89 33.52
N SER A 107 23.89 -15.20 34.68
CA SER A 107 23.80 -14.53 36.00
C SER A 107 24.05 -13.02 36.21
N ALA A 108 23.04 -12.42 36.87
CA ALA A 108 23.05 -11.78 38.19
C ALA A 108 23.93 -10.52 38.45
N GLU A 109 23.19 -9.43 38.74
CA GLU A 109 23.31 -8.51 39.88
C GLU A 109 24.70 -8.05 40.37
N GLU A 110 24.89 -6.73 40.41
CA GLU A 110 25.24 -6.00 41.64
C GLU A 110 25.14 -4.47 41.41
N TRP A 111 24.20 -3.81 42.11
CA TRP A 111 24.27 -2.38 42.42
C TRP A 111 25.01 -2.20 43.74
N PRO A 112 25.93 -1.23 43.83
CA PRO A 112 25.73 -0.29 44.95
C PRO A 112 26.14 1.17 44.68
N ALA A 113 25.34 2.03 45.32
CA ALA A 113 25.70 3.26 46.02
C ALA A 113 26.20 4.48 45.23
N LEU A 114 25.28 5.43 45.13
CA LEU A 114 25.50 6.87 45.03
C LEU A 114 26.54 7.36 46.06
N SER A 115 27.64 7.91 45.57
CA SER A 115 28.43 8.91 46.29
C SER A 115 28.47 10.17 45.42
N LEU A 116 27.80 11.21 45.92
CA LEU A 116 27.86 12.56 45.38
C LEU A 116 29.15 13.21 45.87
N GLU A 117 30.16 13.26 45.01
CA GLU A 117 31.27 14.20 45.14
C GLU A 117 31.35 14.99 43.83
N GLU A 118 30.93 16.25 43.91
CA GLU A 118 31.09 17.24 42.85
C GLU A 118 32.51 17.82 42.88
N PRO A 119 33.32 17.63 41.83
CA PRO A 119 34.33 18.58 41.46
C PRO A 119 33.82 19.47 40.31
N SER A 120 33.75 20.78 40.57
CA SER A 120 33.53 21.79 39.54
C SER A 120 34.61 21.70 38.45
N PRO A 121 34.24 21.59 37.16
CA PRO A 121 35.15 21.88 36.07
C PRO A 121 34.96 23.32 35.60
N THR A 122 36.07 24.01 35.58
CA THR A 122 36.34 25.22 34.83
C THR A 122 35.82 25.09 33.39
N TYR A 123 34.94 25.99 32.97
CA TYR A 123 34.48 26.06 31.58
C TYR A 123 35.62 26.57 30.68
N GLU A 124 36.45 25.67 30.17
CA GLU A 124 37.10 25.88 28.88
C GLU A 124 36.08 25.55 27.80
N LEU A 125 35.75 26.55 26.97
CA LEU A 125 34.99 26.33 25.74
C LEU A 125 35.85 25.47 24.81
N ASP A 126 35.69 24.16 24.91
CA ASP A 126 36.11 23.22 23.89
C ASP A 126 35.15 23.39 22.70
N GLN A 127 35.54 24.22 21.74
CA GLN A 127 34.93 24.25 20.41
C GLN A 127 35.43 23.06 19.60
N THR A 128 35.19 21.84 20.10
CA THR A 128 35.19 20.67 19.23
C THR A 128 33.91 20.75 18.43
N THR A 129 34.04 21.27 17.20
CA THR A 129 33.04 21.08 16.16
C THR A 129 32.92 19.57 15.98
N ALA A 130 31.88 18.96 16.54
CA ALA A 130 31.53 17.58 16.25
C ALA A 130 31.20 17.55 14.75
N VAL A 131 32.19 17.21 13.93
CA VAL A 131 31.94 16.78 12.56
C VAL A 131 31.09 15.54 12.73
N ALA A 132 29.81 15.63 12.41
CA ALA A 132 28.92 14.48 12.37
C ALA A 132 29.61 13.41 11.52
N SER A 133 30.02 12.31 12.15
CA SER A 133 30.57 11.17 11.42
C SER A 133 29.47 10.64 10.53
N GLU A 134 29.73 10.51 9.23
CA GLU A 134 28.78 9.91 8.30
C GLU A 134 28.31 8.55 8.83
N PRO A 135 27.01 8.23 8.71
CA PRO A 135 26.47 6.97 9.21
C PRO A 135 27.20 5.79 8.56
N VAL A 136 27.65 4.84 9.38
CA VAL A 136 28.28 3.61 8.92
C VAL A 136 27.22 2.51 8.89
N TRP A 137 26.74 2.19 7.70
CA TRP A 137 25.76 1.11 7.48
C TRP A 137 26.38 -0.26 7.72
N SER A 138 25.62 -1.17 8.35
CA SER A 138 26.05 -2.55 8.60
C SER A 138 24.83 -3.47 8.71
N SER A 139 25.04 -4.78 8.73
CA SER A 139 23.93 -5.74 8.93
C SER A 139 23.23 -5.60 10.28
N GLY A 140 23.87 -4.97 11.27
CA GLY A 140 23.28 -4.67 12.59
C GLY A 140 22.70 -3.25 12.70
N ASN A 141 22.92 -2.42 11.69
CA ASN A 141 22.42 -1.05 11.58
C ASN A 141 22.24 -0.73 10.08
N PRO A 142 21.22 -1.34 9.42
CA PRO A 142 21.02 -1.18 7.99
C PRO A 142 20.44 0.19 7.67
N PHE A 143 20.66 0.65 6.44
CA PHE A 143 19.90 1.74 5.84
C PHE A 143 18.46 1.27 5.60
N THR A 144 17.50 1.96 6.19
CA THR A 144 16.10 1.54 6.23
C THR A 144 15.25 2.31 5.23
N ILE A 145 14.47 1.59 4.41
CA ILE A 145 13.65 2.17 3.34
C ILE A 145 12.19 1.77 3.53
N TRP A 146 11.27 2.74 3.47
CA TRP A 146 9.83 2.47 3.47
C TRP A 146 9.16 2.90 2.17
N VAL A 147 8.49 1.98 1.48
CA VAL A 147 7.75 2.23 0.24
C VAL A 147 6.25 2.23 0.52
N LEU A 148 5.62 3.39 0.38
CA LEU A 148 4.22 3.63 0.71
C LEU A 148 3.46 4.12 -0.50
N GLY A 149 2.23 3.64 -0.70
CA GLY A 149 1.44 4.13 -1.81
C GLY A 149 0.19 3.34 -2.12
N ASP A 150 -0.51 3.80 -3.16
CA ASP A 150 -1.74 3.17 -3.60
C ASP A 150 -1.49 1.83 -4.33
N SER A 151 -2.48 1.35 -5.11
CA SER A 151 -2.34 0.11 -5.88
C SER A 151 -1.15 0.09 -6.83
N MET A 152 -0.59 1.24 -7.23
CA MET A 152 0.58 1.30 -8.09
C MET A 152 1.82 0.70 -7.41
N VAL A 153 1.96 0.87 -6.09
CA VAL A 153 3.07 0.28 -5.31
C VAL A 153 3.03 -1.24 -5.32
N GLN A 154 1.85 -1.87 -5.44
CA GLN A 154 1.74 -3.32 -5.51
C GLN A 154 2.57 -3.93 -6.64
N PHE A 155 2.81 -3.18 -7.72
CA PHE A 155 3.47 -3.71 -8.93
C PHE A 155 4.99 -3.57 -8.92
N PHE A 156 5.57 -2.87 -7.94
CA PHE A 156 7.02 -2.76 -7.80
C PHE A 156 7.51 -2.91 -6.36
N GLY A 157 6.68 -2.72 -5.34
CA GLY A 157 7.09 -2.67 -3.92
C GLY A 157 7.81 -3.92 -3.43
N GLU A 158 7.20 -5.09 -3.56
CA GLU A 158 7.85 -6.38 -3.21
C GLU A 158 9.07 -6.70 -4.08
N THR A 159 9.10 -6.16 -5.31
CA THR A 159 10.26 -6.29 -6.19
C THR A 159 11.40 -5.39 -5.74
N PHE A 160 11.08 -4.16 -5.35
CA PHE A 160 11.99 -3.19 -4.78
C PHE A 160 12.61 -3.73 -3.49
N VAL A 161 11.82 -4.24 -2.54
CA VAL A 161 12.32 -4.83 -1.29
C VAL A 161 13.33 -5.94 -1.58
N ARG A 162 12.96 -6.91 -2.43
CA ARG A 162 13.85 -8.03 -2.81
C ARG A 162 15.14 -7.56 -3.49
N MET A 163 15.11 -6.47 -4.24
CA MET A 163 16.28 -5.93 -4.93
C MET A 163 17.16 -5.11 -3.97
N ALA A 164 16.53 -4.28 -3.13
CA ALA A 164 17.19 -3.48 -2.11
C ALA A 164 17.96 -4.37 -1.12
N GLU A 165 17.34 -5.44 -0.63
CA GLU A 165 17.94 -6.34 0.37
C GLU A 165 18.93 -7.36 -0.22
N ARG A 166 19.31 -7.23 -1.50
CA ARG A 166 20.50 -7.92 -2.03
C ARG A 166 21.77 -7.47 -1.32
N SER A 167 21.78 -6.23 -0.83
CA SER A 167 22.79 -5.74 0.09
C SER A 167 22.40 -6.07 1.53
N SER A 168 23.33 -6.64 2.30
CA SER A 168 23.14 -6.82 3.74
C SER A 168 23.19 -5.51 4.54
N LEU A 169 23.46 -4.38 3.86
CA LEU A 169 23.48 -3.05 4.47
C LEU A 169 22.12 -2.36 4.42
N VAL A 170 21.12 -2.96 3.78
CA VAL A 170 19.81 -2.35 3.53
C VAL A 170 18.70 -3.24 4.05
N ALA A 171 17.69 -2.62 4.66
CA ALA A 171 16.42 -3.25 5.01
C ALA A 171 15.28 -2.43 4.41
N ALA A 172 14.29 -3.09 3.81
CA ALA A 172 13.22 -2.38 3.12
C ALA A 172 11.84 -2.96 3.44
N THR A 173 10.83 -2.10 3.55
CA THR A 173 9.43 -2.50 3.74
C THR A 173 8.55 -1.85 2.68
N SER A 174 7.56 -2.60 2.17
CA SER A 174 6.56 -2.08 1.24
C SER A 174 5.14 -2.24 1.79
N GLU A 175 4.36 -1.16 1.69
CA GLU A 175 2.98 -1.11 2.16
C GLU A 175 2.05 -0.49 1.09
N PRO A 176 1.60 -1.28 0.10
CA PRO A 176 0.57 -0.84 -0.82
C PRO A 176 -0.82 -0.89 -0.16
N LYS A 177 -1.61 0.18 -0.29
CA LYS A 177 -3.06 0.13 -0.01
C LYS A 177 -3.87 0.29 -1.28
N LEU A 178 -4.51 -0.79 -1.71
CA LEU A 178 -5.31 -0.81 -2.92
C LEU A 178 -6.53 0.12 -2.84
N ALA A 179 -6.90 0.68 -4.00
CA ALA A 179 -8.01 1.63 -4.19
C ALA A 179 -7.94 2.89 -3.32
N SER A 180 -6.79 3.17 -2.69
CA SER A 180 -6.57 4.34 -1.84
C SER A 180 -5.93 5.49 -2.62
N GLY A 181 -5.75 6.59 -1.92
CA GLY A 181 -5.07 7.81 -2.38
C GLY A 181 -5.38 8.96 -1.43
N LEU A 182 -4.85 10.14 -1.71
CA LEU A 182 -4.97 11.30 -0.82
C LEU A 182 -6.35 11.99 -0.90
N SER A 183 -7.17 11.70 -1.91
CA SER A 183 -8.50 12.31 -2.03
C SER A 183 -9.52 11.78 -1.01
N ARG A 184 -9.30 10.60 -0.44
CA ARG A 184 -10.29 9.85 0.35
C ARG A 184 -9.71 9.36 1.70
N PRO A 185 -9.39 10.26 2.64
CA PRO A 185 -8.94 9.89 3.99
C PRO A 185 -10.03 9.11 4.75
N ASP A 186 -11.29 9.23 4.37
CA ASP A 186 -12.39 8.42 4.90
C ASP A 186 -12.31 6.93 4.52
N TYR A 187 -11.55 6.59 3.47
CA TYR A 187 -11.30 5.20 3.08
C TYR A 187 -9.94 4.72 3.60
N PHE A 188 -8.89 5.53 3.46
CA PHE A 188 -7.58 5.25 4.06
C PHE A 188 -6.83 6.55 4.35
N ASP A 189 -6.45 6.74 5.61
CA ASP A 189 -5.75 7.94 6.08
C ASP A 189 -4.23 7.78 5.92
N TRP A 190 -3.73 8.14 4.73
CA TRP A 190 -2.29 8.13 4.45
C TRP A 190 -1.47 9.05 5.37
N PRO A 191 -1.88 10.32 5.64
CA PRO A 191 -1.20 11.15 6.63
C PRO A 191 -1.03 10.47 7.99
N ALA A 192 -2.09 9.85 8.53
CA ALA A 192 -2.00 9.12 9.80
C ALA A 192 -1.02 7.95 9.70
N ARG A 193 -1.15 7.10 8.66
CA ARG A 193 -0.25 5.94 8.50
C ARG A 193 1.21 6.35 8.35
N ILE A 194 1.49 7.41 7.61
CA ILE A 194 2.86 7.94 7.43
C ILE A 194 3.37 8.47 8.76
N SER A 195 2.57 9.23 9.51
CA SER A 195 2.94 9.66 10.87
C SER A 195 3.31 8.48 11.77
N ASP A 196 2.55 7.38 11.70
CA ASP A 196 2.85 6.17 12.46
C ASP A 196 4.19 5.54 12.02
N VAL A 197 4.42 5.40 10.71
CA VAL A 197 5.68 4.87 10.17
C VAL A 197 6.88 5.68 10.63
N MET A 198 6.77 7.01 10.54
CA MET A 198 7.83 7.94 10.93
C MET A 198 8.09 7.92 12.44
N THR A 199 7.06 7.67 13.25
CA THR A 199 7.20 7.63 14.72
C THR A 199 7.72 6.28 15.22
N GLU A 200 7.27 5.19 14.60
CA GLU A 200 7.58 3.83 15.05
C GLU A 200 8.91 3.30 14.51
N TYR A 201 9.20 3.58 13.24
CA TYR A 201 10.33 3.00 12.52
C TYR A 201 11.38 4.03 12.12
N ASP A 202 10.98 5.29 11.95
CA ASP A 202 11.86 6.42 11.61
C ASP A 202 12.85 6.11 10.46
N PRO A 203 12.38 5.74 9.25
CA PRO A 203 13.23 5.21 8.20
C PRO A 203 14.16 6.27 7.58
N ASP A 204 15.34 5.84 7.12
CA ASP A 204 16.35 6.70 6.47
C ASP A 204 15.92 7.17 5.07
N ALA A 205 15.05 6.39 4.41
CA ALA A 205 14.43 6.77 3.15
C ALA A 205 12.94 6.42 3.09
N VAL A 206 12.16 7.28 2.44
CA VAL A 206 10.74 7.08 2.18
C VAL A 206 10.47 7.24 0.68
N VAL A 207 9.84 6.23 0.08
CA VAL A 207 9.40 6.24 -1.33
C VAL A 207 7.88 6.29 -1.36
N LEU A 208 7.33 7.33 -1.99
CA LEU A 208 5.89 7.61 -2.01
C LEU A 208 5.35 7.57 -3.44
N MET A 209 4.27 6.81 -3.68
CA MET A 209 3.58 6.82 -4.96
C MET A 209 2.06 6.84 -4.78
N PHE A 210 1.44 7.96 -5.14
CA PHE A 210 0.00 8.17 -5.09
C PHE A 210 -0.52 8.73 -6.41
N GLY A 211 -1.80 8.54 -6.68
CA GLY A 211 -2.52 9.25 -7.74
C GLY A 211 -3.48 8.39 -8.55
N GLY A 212 -3.33 7.06 -8.52
CA GLY A 212 -4.12 6.14 -9.34
C GLY A 212 -5.63 6.29 -9.14
N ASN A 213 -6.04 6.68 -7.93
CA ASN A 213 -7.45 6.88 -7.55
C ASN A 213 -7.81 8.33 -7.20
N ASP A 214 -6.85 9.27 -7.25
CA ASP A 214 -7.05 10.60 -6.70
C ASP A 214 -7.74 11.58 -7.63
N ALA A 215 -7.81 11.27 -8.91
CA ALA A 215 -8.59 12.07 -9.84
C ALA A 215 -10.11 11.80 -9.69
N GLN A 216 -10.66 12.10 -8.51
CA GLN A 216 -12.08 12.09 -8.11
C GLN A 216 -12.45 13.36 -7.30
N ASN A 217 -13.73 13.55 -6.95
CA ASN A 217 -14.12 14.68 -6.10
C ASN A 217 -13.55 14.51 -4.68
N ILE A 218 -13.28 15.62 -4.01
CA ILE A 218 -12.85 15.62 -2.60
C ILE A 218 -14.03 16.03 -1.72
N LYS A 219 -14.19 15.34 -0.60
CA LYS A 219 -15.03 15.79 0.50
C LYS A 219 -14.13 16.44 1.56
N THR A 220 -14.37 17.69 1.92
CA THR A 220 -13.65 18.38 3.00
C THR A 220 -14.14 17.90 4.37
N ASP A 221 -13.42 18.25 5.43
CA ASP A 221 -13.78 17.91 6.81
C ASP A 221 -15.11 18.55 7.24
N GLU A 222 -15.45 19.73 6.69
CA GLU A 222 -16.74 20.39 6.86
C GLU A 222 -17.87 19.71 6.07
N GLY A 223 -17.55 18.68 5.28
CA GLY A 223 -18.48 17.90 4.49
C GLY A 223 -18.83 18.49 3.12
N GLN A 224 -18.12 19.53 2.68
CA GLN A 224 -18.31 20.13 1.35
C GLN A 224 -17.70 19.23 0.26
N TRP A 225 -18.40 19.08 -0.86
CA TRP A 225 -17.87 18.39 -2.04
C TRP A 225 -17.20 19.37 -2.99
N LEU A 226 -15.90 19.21 -3.18
CA LEU A 226 -15.09 19.92 -4.17
C LEU A 226 -15.04 19.09 -5.44
N LYS A 227 -15.49 19.68 -6.54
CA LYS A 227 -15.49 19.01 -7.83
C LYS A 227 -14.06 18.88 -8.32
N ARG A 228 -13.69 17.69 -8.78
CA ARG A 228 -12.35 17.39 -9.31
C ARG A 228 -11.83 18.48 -10.25
N PHE A 229 -10.59 18.91 -10.00
CA PHE A 229 -9.83 19.91 -10.78
C PHE A 229 -10.50 21.29 -10.90
N THR A 230 -11.38 21.67 -9.96
CA THR A 230 -11.65 23.10 -9.73
C THR A 230 -10.53 23.71 -8.90
N ALA A 231 -10.43 25.05 -8.86
CA ALA A 231 -9.38 25.74 -8.11
C ALA A 231 -9.41 25.36 -6.61
N GLU A 232 -10.59 25.23 -6.02
CA GLU A 232 -10.76 24.83 -4.62
C GLU A 232 -10.31 23.37 -4.40
N TRP A 233 -10.56 22.49 -5.38
CA TRP A 233 -10.09 21.11 -5.32
C TRP A 233 -8.57 21.03 -5.41
N GLU A 234 -7.95 21.82 -6.30
CA GLU A 234 -6.49 21.85 -6.44
C GLU A 234 -5.83 22.40 -5.17
N GLU A 235 -6.39 23.46 -4.58
CA GLU A 235 -5.91 24.00 -3.31
C GLU A 235 -5.94 22.96 -2.19
N GLU A 236 -7.07 22.27 -2.01
CA GLU A 236 -7.23 21.21 -1.02
C GLU A 236 -6.28 20.02 -1.30
N TYR A 237 -6.19 19.57 -2.55
CA TYR A 237 -5.34 18.44 -2.90
C TYR A 237 -3.85 18.76 -2.73
N ARG A 238 -3.42 19.98 -3.09
CA ARG A 238 -2.05 20.47 -2.84
C ARG A 238 -1.74 20.51 -1.35
N SER A 239 -2.69 20.93 -0.51
CA SER A 239 -2.54 20.90 0.96
C SER A 239 -2.31 19.47 1.49
N ARG A 240 -2.98 18.46 0.90
CA ARG A 240 -2.78 17.05 1.27
C ARG A 240 -1.44 16.48 0.80
N ILE A 241 -1.01 16.81 -0.42
CA ILE A 241 0.32 16.46 -0.92
C ILE A 241 1.39 17.06 0.00
N ALA A 242 1.26 18.36 0.28
CA ALA A 242 2.11 19.12 1.17
C ALA A 242 2.27 18.45 2.53
N LEU A 243 1.15 18.14 3.20
CA LEU A 243 1.15 17.47 4.49
C LEU A 243 1.89 16.12 4.45
N VAL A 244 1.64 15.30 3.42
CA VAL A 244 2.31 14.00 3.29
C VAL A 244 3.81 14.15 3.10
N MET A 245 4.24 15.08 2.25
CA MET A 245 5.66 15.38 2.06
C MET A 245 6.30 15.87 3.35
N ASP A 246 5.65 16.79 4.06
CA ASP A 246 6.17 17.36 5.31
C ASP A 246 6.28 16.29 6.42
N LEU A 247 5.29 15.39 6.52
CA LEU A 247 5.32 14.25 7.45
C LEU A 247 6.45 13.29 7.10
N ALA A 248 6.62 12.96 5.81
CA ALA A 248 7.65 12.03 5.35
C ALA A 248 9.07 12.60 5.48
N THR A 249 9.27 13.92 5.38
CA THR A 249 10.59 14.52 5.64
C THR A 249 10.94 14.48 7.13
N GLY A 250 9.96 14.75 8.01
CA GLY A 250 10.19 14.79 9.45
C GLY A 250 11.15 15.91 9.87
N THR A 251 11.91 15.69 10.95
CA THR A 251 12.87 16.66 11.51
C THR A 251 14.33 16.37 11.17
N GLU A 252 14.61 15.20 10.61
CA GLU A 252 15.96 14.70 10.31
C GLU A 252 16.27 14.86 8.81
N GLU A 253 17.55 14.88 8.45
CA GLU A 253 17.97 14.85 7.05
C GLU A 253 17.80 13.42 6.51
N ARG A 254 16.77 13.20 5.68
CA ARG A 254 16.44 11.89 5.10
C ARG A 254 16.07 11.97 3.63
N VAL A 255 16.07 10.83 2.95
CA VAL A 255 15.74 10.74 1.53
C VAL A 255 14.23 10.59 1.35
N VAL A 256 13.55 11.57 0.76
CA VAL A 256 12.13 11.43 0.38
C VAL A 256 11.99 11.44 -1.14
N LEU A 257 11.60 10.30 -1.72
CA LEU A 257 11.33 10.17 -3.15
C LEU A 257 9.82 10.21 -3.39
N TRP A 258 9.32 11.24 -4.06
CA TRP A 258 7.95 11.28 -4.56
C TRP A 258 7.90 10.82 -6.01
N VAL A 259 7.38 9.62 -6.22
CA VAL A 259 7.31 8.98 -7.54
C VAL A 259 6.06 9.42 -8.29
N GLY A 260 6.24 10.06 -9.44
CA GLY A 260 5.15 10.44 -10.33
C GLY A 260 4.44 9.24 -10.97
N GLN A 261 3.24 9.47 -11.48
CA GLN A 261 2.48 8.46 -12.22
C GLN A 261 3.04 8.26 -13.63
N PRO A 262 3.17 7.01 -14.12
CA PRO A 262 3.64 6.76 -15.46
C PRO A 262 2.57 7.12 -16.52
N PRO A 263 2.95 7.24 -17.81
CA PRO A 263 2.00 7.40 -18.89
C PRO A 263 0.96 6.27 -18.92
N MET A 264 -0.29 6.63 -19.21
CA MET A 264 -1.41 5.70 -19.26
C MET A 264 -1.91 5.52 -20.70
N ARG A 265 -2.41 4.33 -21.04
CA ARG A 265 -2.91 4.05 -22.40
C ARG A 265 -4.13 4.91 -22.78
N GLY A 266 -5.02 5.13 -21.83
CA GLY A 266 -6.25 5.88 -22.06
C GLY A 266 -6.02 7.37 -21.90
N GLU A 267 -6.20 8.15 -22.98
CA GLU A 267 -5.95 9.60 -23.01
C GLU A 267 -6.62 10.37 -21.86
N GLY A 268 -7.89 10.06 -21.56
CA GLY A 268 -8.62 10.71 -20.47
C GLY A 268 -8.14 10.31 -19.06
N PHE A 269 -7.44 9.20 -18.90
CA PHE A 269 -6.79 8.84 -17.63
C PHE A 269 -5.38 9.42 -17.57
N ASP A 270 -4.63 9.32 -18.66
CA ASP A 270 -3.31 9.90 -18.83
C ASP A 270 -3.30 11.42 -18.57
N SER A 271 -4.26 12.15 -19.15
CA SER A 271 -4.43 13.58 -18.90
C SER A 271 -4.68 13.92 -17.43
N ARG A 272 -5.35 13.04 -16.69
CA ARG A 272 -5.57 13.22 -15.24
C ARG A 272 -4.29 12.95 -14.47
N MET A 273 -3.54 11.90 -14.81
CA MET A 273 -2.26 11.59 -14.18
C MET A 273 -1.22 12.69 -14.41
N LYS A 274 -1.17 13.26 -15.63
CA LYS A 274 -0.33 14.41 -15.95
C LYS A 274 -0.65 15.63 -15.08
N GLN A 275 -1.94 15.93 -14.89
CA GLN A 275 -2.36 17.02 -14.00
C GLN A 275 -1.93 16.77 -12.55
N LEU A 276 -2.08 15.54 -12.04
CA LEU A 276 -1.61 15.21 -10.68
C LEU A 276 -0.08 15.31 -10.56
N ASN A 277 0.66 14.79 -11.55
CA ASN A 277 2.12 14.88 -11.61
C ASN A 277 2.63 16.31 -11.59
N ASP A 278 1.95 17.24 -12.28
CA ASP A 278 2.29 18.65 -12.22
C ASP A 278 2.12 19.22 -10.80
N LEU A 279 1.06 18.85 -10.09
CA LEU A 279 0.87 19.26 -8.69
C LEU A 279 1.96 18.67 -7.79
N TYR A 280 2.28 17.39 -7.94
CA TYR A 280 3.33 16.72 -7.17
C TYR A 280 4.69 17.39 -7.35
N ARG A 281 5.07 17.64 -8.60
CA ARG A 281 6.33 18.32 -8.93
C ARG A 281 6.39 19.72 -8.32
N LEU A 282 5.32 20.51 -8.46
CA LEU A 282 5.27 21.86 -7.89
C LEU A 282 5.37 21.87 -6.36
N GLU A 283 4.74 20.92 -5.67
CA GLU A 283 4.87 20.80 -4.21
C GLU A 283 6.26 20.34 -3.78
N ALA A 284 6.85 19.36 -4.48
CA ALA A 284 8.19 18.87 -4.20
C ALA A 284 9.26 19.95 -4.45
N ASP A 285 9.19 20.69 -5.56
CA ASP A 285 10.12 21.77 -5.92
C ASP A 285 10.17 22.89 -4.86
N SER A 286 9.12 23.00 -4.04
CA SER A 286 9.03 23.99 -2.94
C SER A 286 9.58 23.49 -1.60
N ARG A 287 10.01 22.22 -1.52
CA ARG A 287 10.42 21.55 -0.29
C ARG A 287 11.85 21.06 -0.36
N LEU A 288 12.62 21.38 0.66
CA LEU A 288 13.95 20.80 0.84
C LEU A 288 13.81 19.33 1.27
N GLY A 289 14.65 18.46 0.73
CA GLY A 289 14.68 17.03 1.07
C GLY A 289 13.64 16.15 0.34
N VAL A 290 12.75 16.74 -0.48
CA VAL A 290 11.78 16.00 -1.29
C VAL A 290 12.20 16.01 -2.75
N HIS A 291 12.32 14.82 -3.33
CA HIS A 291 12.77 14.63 -4.70
C HIS A 291 11.64 14.03 -5.53
N TYR A 292 11.08 14.83 -6.43
CA TYR A 292 10.10 14.35 -7.39
C TYR A 292 10.79 13.57 -8.52
N LEU A 293 10.30 12.36 -8.79
CA LEU A 293 10.80 11.50 -9.86
C LEU A 293 9.77 11.38 -10.98
N ASP A 294 10.11 11.88 -12.16
CA ASP A 294 9.30 11.72 -13.36
C ASP A 294 9.57 10.36 -14.03
N LEU A 295 8.52 9.59 -14.26
CA LEU A 295 8.60 8.28 -14.90
C LEU A 295 8.40 8.32 -16.42
N GLN A 296 8.23 9.51 -17.02
CA GLN A 296 7.94 9.60 -18.45
C GLN A 296 9.04 8.94 -19.29
N SER A 297 10.31 9.28 -19.07
CA SER A 297 11.42 8.73 -19.86
C SER A 297 11.58 7.22 -19.70
N LEU A 298 11.14 6.66 -18.57
CA LEU A 298 11.26 5.22 -18.29
C LEU A 298 10.18 4.39 -18.98
N PHE A 299 9.00 4.98 -19.24
CA PHE A 299 7.81 4.25 -19.72
C PHE A 299 7.15 4.87 -20.96
N THR A 300 7.89 5.67 -21.74
CA THR A 300 7.45 6.15 -23.05
C THR A 300 8.26 5.53 -24.19
N ASP A 301 7.64 5.46 -25.37
CA ASP A 301 8.34 5.14 -26.61
C ASP A 301 9.19 6.33 -27.10
N GLU A 302 9.86 6.16 -28.24
CA GLU A 302 10.70 7.19 -28.87
C GLU A 302 9.95 8.49 -29.21
N ASN A 303 8.61 8.47 -29.22
CA ASN A 303 7.76 9.64 -29.48
C ASN A 303 7.21 10.27 -28.19
N GLY A 304 7.61 9.78 -27.02
CA GLY A 304 7.05 10.23 -25.74
C GLY A 304 5.63 9.71 -25.45
N ALA A 305 5.18 8.68 -26.17
CA ALA A 305 3.85 8.11 -25.99
C ALA A 305 3.86 6.88 -25.09
N TYR A 306 2.71 6.55 -24.51
CA TYR A 306 2.52 5.30 -23.77
C TYR A 306 3.04 4.09 -24.56
N ALA A 307 3.85 3.26 -23.89
CA ALA A 307 4.35 2.01 -24.44
C ALA A 307 4.02 0.84 -23.52
N ARG A 308 3.51 -0.25 -24.12
CA ARG A 308 3.40 -1.54 -23.42
C ARG A 308 4.69 -2.35 -23.52
N TYR A 309 5.35 -2.29 -24.67
CA TYR A 309 6.60 -2.98 -24.91
C TYR A 309 7.69 -1.96 -25.19
N LEU A 310 8.80 -2.07 -24.47
CA LEU A 310 9.98 -1.22 -24.65
C LEU A 310 11.23 -2.08 -24.88
N PRO A 311 12.19 -1.62 -25.70
CA PRO A 311 13.45 -2.32 -25.86
C PRO A 311 14.25 -2.28 -24.55
N ASP A 312 14.73 -3.44 -24.09
CA ASP A 312 15.73 -3.53 -23.02
C ASP A 312 17.14 -3.11 -23.53
N SER A 313 18.14 -3.19 -22.65
CA SER A 313 19.53 -2.85 -22.99
C SER A 313 20.14 -3.69 -24.13
N SER A 314 19.55 -4.85 -24.46
CA SER A 314 19.92 -5.69 -25.59
C SER A 314 19.14 -5.39 -26.88
N GLY A 315 18.17 -4.46 -26.82
CA GLY A 315 17.25 -4.12 -27.90
C GLY A 315 16.05 -5.06 -28.01
N LYS A 316 15.87 -6.00 -27.08
CA LYS A 316 14.73 -6.94 -27.09
C LYS A 316 13.51 -6.24 -26.48
N LEU A 317 12.36 -6.38 -27.15
CA LEU A 317 11.09 -5.88 -26.64
C LEU A 317 10.66 -6.64 -25.38
N THR A 318 10.46 -5.90 -24.30
CA THR A 318 10.05 -6.38 -22.97
C THR A 318 8.70 -5.78 -22.61
N ASP A 319 7.78 -6.60 -22.11
CA ASP A 319 6.45 -6.16 -21.66
C ASP A 319 6.62 -5.40 -20.35
N VAL A 320 6.44 -4.08 -20.34
CA VAL A 320 6.58 -3.21 -19.16
C VAL A 320 5.23 -2.80 -18.55
N ARG A 321 4.12 -3.16 -19.20
CA ARG A 321 2.76 -2.77 -18.76
C ARG A 321 1.75 -3.90 -18.90
N LEU A 322 0.90 -4.08 -17.89
CA LEU A 322 -0.22 -5.00 -17.99
C LEU A 322 -1.23 -4.59 -19.08
N THR A 323 -2.09 -5.54 -19.46
CA THR A 323 -3.10 -5.38 -20.52
C THR A 323 -4.15 -4.30 -20.24
N ASP A 324 -4.30 -3.88 -18.98
CA ASP A 324 -5.19 -2.78 -18.61
C ASP A 324 -4.66 -1.41 -19.08
N GLY A 325 -3.36 -1.31 -19.35
CA GLY A 325 -2.70 -0.07 -19.77
C GLY A 325 -2.52 0.95 -18.64
N VAL A 326 -2.54 0.48 -17.39
CA VAL A 326 -2.36 1.26 -16.16
C VAL A 326 -1.22 0.70 -15.33
N HIS A 327 -1.29 -0.57 -14.96
CA HIS A 327 -0.38 -1.16 -13.99
C HIS A 327 0.88 -1.73 -14.63
N LEU A 328 2.01 -1.64 -13.92
CA LEU A 328 3.29 -2.20 -14.38
C LEU A 328 3.21 -3.72 -14.46
N SER A 329 3.88 -4.28 -15.46
CA SER A 329 4.16 -5.72 -15.47
C SER A 329 5.25 -6.04 -14.44
N HIS A 330 5.57 -7.33 -14.27
CA HIS A 330 6.74 -7.74 -13.50
C HIS A 330 8.03 -7.02 -13.92
N TRP A 331 8.33 -6.98 -15.24
CA TRP A 331 9.52 -6.31 -15.76
C TRP A 331 9.47 -4.79 -15.63
N GLY A 332 8.29 -4.18 -15.81
CA GLY A 332 8.13 -2.75 -15.56
C GLY A 332 8.34 -2.39 -14.09
N GLY A 333 7.93 -3.27 -13.17
CA GLY A 333 8.22 -3.16 -11.75
C GLY A 333 9.71 -3.25 -11.47
N GLU A 334 10.42 -4.22 -12.05
CA GLU A 334 11.89 -4.33 -11.93
C GLU A 334 12.60 -3.07 -12.44
N TRP A 335 12.21 -2.55 -13.61
CA TRP A 335 12.82 -1.32 -14.16
C TRP A 335 12.61 -0.10 -13.27
N LEU A 336 11.41 0.05 -12.69
CA LEU A 336 11.15 1.11 -11.72
C LEU A 336 11.96 0.89 -10.46
N SER A 337 12.05 -0.33 -9.94
CA SER A 337 12.84 -0.65 -8.77
C SER A 337 14.32 -0.35 -8.97
N ASP A 338 14.92 -0.78 -10.08
CA ASP A 338 16.31 -0.44 -10.44
C ASP A 338 16.51 1.09 -10.48
N PHE A 339 15.63 1.80 -11.19
CA PHE A 339 15.69 3.25 -11.27
C PHE A 339 15.61 3.93 -9.89
N LEU A 340 14.74 3.46 -8.99
CA LEU A 340 14.61 4.03 -7.65
C LEU A 340 15.85 3.78 -6.78
N LEU A 341 16.47 2.59 -6.88
CA LEU A 341 17.72 2.29 -6.19
C LEU A 341 18.85 3.18 -6.71
N ASP A 342 18.97 3.34 -8.03
CA ASP A 342 19.92 4.25 -8.66
C ASP A 342 19.71 5.71 -8.19
N GLU A 343 18.47 6.17 -8.01
CA GLU A 343 18.20 7.51 -7.48
C GLU A 343 18.60 7.65 -6.00
N ILE A 344 18.46 6.60 -5.17
CA ILE A 344 18.89 6.62 -3.77
C ILE A 344 20.42 6.67 -3.67
N GLU A 345 21.15 5.90 -4.49
CA GLU A 345 22.63 5.90 -4.49
C GLU A 345 23.26 7.25 -4.85
N LYS A 346 22.50 8.15 -5.49
CA LYS A 346 22.99 9.50 -5.82
C LYS A 346 23.08 10.43 -4.61
N PHE A 347 22.46 10.06 -3.48
CA PHE A 347 22.54 10.87 -2.27
C PHE A 347 23.92 10.74 -1.60
N PRO A 348 24.44 11.81 -0.99
CA PRO A 348 25.75 11.78 -0.34
C PRO A 348 25.86 10.66 0.71
N GLY A 349 26.94 9.87 0.63
CA GLY A 349 27.22 8.79 1.57
C GLY A 349 26.46 7.48 1.30
N LEU A 350 25.67 7.40 0.22
CA LEU A 350 24.86 6.22 -0.11
C LEU A 350 25.35 5.44 -1.35
N ASP A 351 26.42 5.89 -2.02
CA ASP A 351 26.96 5.32 -3.27
C ASP A 351 27.57 3.92 -3.11
N GLY A 352 27.80 3.47 -1.88
CA GLY A 352 28.33 2.15 -1.56
C GLY A 352 27.29 1.15 -1.05
N LEU A 353 26.01 1.51 -1.00
CA LEU A 353 24.99 0.66 -0.39
C LEU A 353 24.77 -0.66 -1.15
N TRP A 354 24.83 -0.65 -2.48
CA TRP A 354 24.64 -1.85 -3.32
C TRP A 354 25.90 -2.24 -4.13
N GLY A 355 27.06 -1.66 -3.83
CA GLY A 355 28.33 -2.02 -4.44
C GLY A 355 28.78 -3.46 -4.10
N GLU A 356 29.26 -4.20 -5.11
CA GLU A 356 29.79 -5.57 -5.00
C GLU A 356 31.07 -5.70 -4.16
#